data_AF-A0A414YGL5-F1
#
_entry.id   AF-A0A414YGL5-F1
#
_cell.length_a   1.000
_cell.length_b   1.000
_cell.length_c   1.000
_cell.angle_alpha   90.00
_cell.angle_beta   90.00
_cell.angle_gamma   90.00
#
_symmetry.space_group_name_H-M   'P 1'
#
loop_
_entity.id
_entity.type
_entity.pdbx_description
1 polymer ?
#
loop_
_entity_poly.entity_id
_entity_poly.type
_entity_poly.pdbx_seq_one_letter_code
_entity_poly.pdbx_strand_id
1 'polypeptide(L)'
;METEINIVEILKDKPQGTKLYSSACGKCRLEEVDDKSFKISFYNSKFGLMNGGEGYLDKNGKLYDDGECVVFPSKEMRDWSKFAWKKGDVLVSNDGGTEVIFDKWYDDTYTNFYGRHYLNSEEKNNVKYNETFLCTTERYALEDKNAAKTYLKTIEERLGRKLNLETWEIEKPKFKNGDIVALVVQKCTHIAIFQSRQGAYIGFHAVLCQNDELLLEEPFREDVGDIELRLATDSEKQQLFDALAKEGKVWDAEKKQIVDLSKKCEFKPMDWCLMRDIRGEECFAWSLCQFAYQLKRGKYEAVGGMRFDECIPYNEETAHLLGTTDEWKGGEG
;
A
#
# COMPACT_ATOMS: atom_id res chain seq x y z
N MET A 1 -17.34 -27.87 33.60
CA MET A 1 -18.47 -28.16 32.70
C MET A 1 -18.00 -27.75 31.33
N GLU A 2 -17.63 -28.71 30.49
CA GLU A 2 -17.34 -28.44 29.08
C GLU A 2 -18.65 -28.00 28.43
N THR A 3 -18.72 -26.76 27.99
CA THR A 3 -19.85 -26.27 27.21
C THR A 3 -19.82 -27.05 25.90
N GLU A 4 -20.78 -27.96 25.71
CA GLU A 4 -20.86 -28.79 24.50
C GLU A 4 -20.93 -27.87 23.27
N ILE A 5 -19.95 -27.97 22.37
CA ILE A 5 -19.84 -27.10 21.20
C ILE A 5 -21.01 -27.42 20.26
N ASN A 6 -21.78 -26.39 19.91
CA ASN A 6 -22.83 -26.51 18.90
C ASN A 6 -22.23 -26.36 17.49
N ILE A 7 -22.05 -27.49 16.80
CA ILE A 7 -21.47 -27.57 15.47
C ILE A 7 -22.36 -26.88 14.43
N VAL A 8 -23.68 -26.96 14.58
CA VAL A 8 -24.64 -26.27 13.68
C VAL A 8 -24.39 -24.77 13.68
N GLU A 9 -24.20 -24.16 14.84
CA GLU A 9 -23.92 -22.71 14.94
C GLU A 9 -22.61 -22.32 14.26
N ILE A 10 -21.61 -23.20 14.28
CA ILE A 10 -20.34 -22.97 13.57
C ILE A 10 -20.53 -23.09 12.05
N LEU A 11 -21.33 -24.07 11.62
CA LEU A 11 -21.53 -24.38 10.20
C LEU A 11 -22.50 -23.43 9.50
N LYS A 12 -23.43 -22.76 10.23
CA LYS A 12 -24.36 -21.77 9.68
C LYS A 12 -23.67 -20.66 8.87
N ASP A 13 -22.48 -20.26 9.31
CA ASP A 13 -21.68 -19.22 8.66
C ASP A 13 -20.73 -19.75 7.56
N LYS A 14 -20.75 -21.06 7.27
CA LYS A 14 -19.86 -21.70 6.29
C LYS A 14 -20.58 -21.93 4.96
N PRO A 15 -19.88 -21.79 3.82
CA PRO A 15 -20.49 -22.02 2.51
C PRO A 15 -20.86 -23.49 2.30
N GLN A 16 -21.90 -23.73 1.51
CA GLN A 16 -22.19 -25.05 0.97
C GLN A 16 -20.96 -25.60 0.21
N GLY A 17 -20.71 -26.90 0.34
CA GLY A 17 -19.56 -27.59 -0.23
C GLY A 17 -18.30 -27.52 0.63
N THR A 18 -18.35 -26.89 1.81
CA THR A 18 -17.26 -26.87 2.81
C THR A 18 -16.75 -28.29 3.02
N LYS A 19 -15.45 -28.51 2.84
CA LYS A 19 -14.84 -29.84 2.99
C LYS A 19 -14.73 -30.16 4.47
N LEU A 20 -15.19 -31.36 4.82
CA LEU A 20 -15.17 -31.90 6.16
C LEU A 20 -14.56 -33.30 6.13
N TYR A 21 -14.36 -33.87 7.30
CA TYR A 21 -13.89 -35.24 7.45
C TYR A 21 -14.78 -36.03 8.40
N SER A 22 -15.22 -37.20 7.95
CA SER A 22 -15.87 -38.18 8.79
C SER A 22 -14.91 -39.29 9.18
N SER A 23 -14.92 -39.66 10.46
CA SER A 23 -14.19 -40.84 10.95
C SER A 23 -14.69 -42.14 10.33
N ALA A 24 -15.99 -42.22 9.98
CA ALA A 24 -16.60 -43.41 9.39
C ALA A 24 -16.43 -43.47 7.87
N CYS A 25 -16.62 -42.32 7.19
CA CYS A 25 -16.75 -42.29 5.72
C CYS A 25 -15.57 -41.57 5.02
N GLY A 26 -14.62 -41.00 5.75
CA GLY A 26 -13.52 -40.23 5.19
C GLY A 26 -13.98 -38.84 4.72
N LYS A 27 -13.48 -38.37 3.59
CA LYS A 27 -13.76 -37.01 3.09
C LYS A 27 -15.27 -36.83 2.83
N CYS A 28 -15.83 -35.74 3.34
CA CYS A 28 -17.22 -35.35 3.11
C CYS A 28 -17.33 -33.85 2.81
N ARG A 29 -18.54 -33.41 2.43
CA ARG A 29 -18.85 -32.00 2.18
C ARG A 29 -20.12 -31.60 2.88
N LEU A 30 -20.18 -30.36 3.34
CA LEU A 30 -21.39 -29.73 3.85
C LEU A 30 -22.39 -29.49 2.73
N GLU A 31 -23.62 -29.98 2.87
CA GLU A 31 -24.69 -29.76 1.89
C GLU A 31 -25.72 -28.75 2.37
N GLU A 32 -26.14 -28.86 3.63
CA GLU A 32 -27.22 -28.06 4.18
C GLU A 32 -27.05 -27.90 5.71
N VAL A 33 -27.52 -26.80 6.27
CA VAL A 33 -27.51 -26.53 7.71
C VAL A 33 -28.87 -25.99 8.12
N ASP A 34 -29.53 -26.70 9.04
CA ASP A 34 -30.77 -26.29 9.70
C ASP A 34 -30.48 -25.80 11.12
N ASP A 35 -31.50 -25.37 11.86
CA ASP A 35 -31.33 -24.92 13.25
C ASP A 35 -30.89 -26.00 14.24
N LYS A 36 -31.09 -27.27 13.92
CA LYS A 36 -30.85 -28.40 14.85
C LYS A 36 -29.93 -29.47 14.30
N SER A 37 -29.70 -29.47 12.99
CA SER A 37 -28.99 -30.51 12.28
C SER A 37 -28.29 -29.95 11.06
N PHE A 38 -27.37 -30.73 10.51
CA PHE A 38 -26.72 -30.41 9.24
C PHE A 38 -26.58 -31.67 8.40
N LYS A 39 -26.53 -31.48 7.09
CA LYS A 39 -26.45 -32.54 6.09
C LYS A 39 -25.06 -32.53 5.48
N ILE A 40 -24.48 -33.72 5.32
CA ILE A 40 -23.22 -33.90 4.59
C ILE A 40 -23.33 -34.97 3.51
N SER A 41 -22.53 -34.83 2.47
CA SER A 41 -22.37 -35.83 1.41
C SER A 41 -21.03 -36.57 1.55
N PHE A 42 -21.04 -37.87 1.25
CA PHE A 42 -19.85 -38.73 1.26
C PHE A 42 -19.54 -39.27 -0.14
N TYR A 43 -18.26 -39.53 -0.42
CA TYR A 43 -17.87 -40.28 -1.63
C TYR A 43 -18.23 -41.76 -1.49
N ASN A 44 -18.52 -42.43 -2.62
CA ASN A 44 -18.89 -43.85 -2.66
C ASN A 44 -17.93 -44.71 -1.85
N SER A 45 -18.48 -45.58 -1.01
CA SER A 45 -17.66 -46.54 -0.28
C SER A 45 -17.06 -47.55 -1.26
N LYS A 46 -15.79 -47.90 -1.04
CA LYS A 46 -15.04 -48.86 -1.89
C LYS A 46 -15.74 -50.24 -2.01
N PHE A 47 -16.63 -50.55 -1.07
CA PHE A 47 -17.35 -51.82 -0.99
C PHE A 47 -18.85 -51.68 -1.32
N GLY A 48 -19.31 -50.53 -1.82
CA GLY A 48 -20.71 -50.33 -2.24
C GLY A 48 -21.75 -50.32 -1.10
N LEU A 49 -21.29 -50.32 0.16
CA LEU A 49 -22.16 -50.25 1.35
C LEU A 49 -22.87 -48.90 1.50
N MET A 50 -22.31 -47.84 0.92
CA MET A 50 -22.92 -46.51 0.85
C MET A 50 -22.59 -45.91 -0.53
N ASN A 51 -23.60 -45.78 -1.38
CA ASN A 51 -23.49 -45.15 -2.71
C ASN A 51 -24.15 -43.77 -2.65
N GLY A 52 -23.40 -42.72 -2.98
CA GLY A 52 -23.90 -41.33 -3.01
C GLY A 52 -24.51 -40.88 -1.68
N GLY A 53 -24.03 -41.45 -0.57
CA GLY A 53 -24.69 -41.34 0.73
C GLY A 53 -24.67 -39.91 1.24
N GLU A 54 -25.84 -39.42 1.59
CA GLU A 54 -26.02 -38.22 2.39
C GLU A 54 -26.31 -38.65 3.84
N GLY A 55 -25.83 -37.89 4.81
CA GLY A 55 -26.09 -38.13 6.23
C GLY A 55 -26.55 -36.86 6.92
N TYR A 56 -27.58 -36.99 7.77
CA TYR A 56 -28.02 -35.92 8.65
C TYR A 56 -27.40 -36.14 10.03
N LEU A 57 -26.78 -35.10 10.56
CA LEU A 57 -26.16 -35.12 11.88
C LEU A 57 -26.80 -34.06 12.76
N ASP A 58 -26.91 -34.36 14.05
CA ASP A 58 -27.38 -33.40 15.03
C ASP A 58 -26.35 -32.27 15.28
N LYS A 59 -26.72 -31.30 16.12
CA LYS A 59 -25.84 -30.20 16.55
C LYS A 59 -24.51 -30.61 17.18
N ASN A 60 -24.36 -31.86 17.60
CA ASN A 60 -23.16 -32.42 18.21
C ASN A 60 -22.36 -33.28 17.21
N GLY A 61 -22.79 -33.34 15.95
CA GLY A 61 -22.12 -34.10 14.89
C GLY A 61 -22.32 -35.60 15.02
N LYS A 62 -23.40 -36.03 15.68
CA LYS A 62 -23.78 -37.43 15.85
C LYS A 62 -24.78 -37.84 14.78
N LEU A 63 -24.60 -39.05 14.27
CA LEU A 63 -25.54 -39.67 13.32
C LEU A 63 -26.73 -40.35 14.02
N TYR A 64 -26.55 -40.75 15.28
CA TYR A 64 -27.53 -41.43 16.10
C TYR A 64 -27.52 -40.82 17.52
N ASP A 65 -28.65 -40.87 18.23
CA ASP A 65 -28.84 -40.20 19.53
C ASP A 65 -27.75 -40.57 20.58
N ASP A 66 -27.44 -41.87 20.69
CA ASP A 66 -26.40 -42.40 21.57
C ASP A 66 -25.03 -42.54 20.87
N GLY A 67 -24.90 -42.00 19.66
CA GLY A 67 -23.69 -42.05 18.85
C GLY A 67 -22.60 -41.08 19.33
N GLU A 68 -21.39 -41.31 18.85
CA GLU A 68 -20.28 -40.37 18.99
C GLU A 68 -20.30 -39.32 17.88
N CYS A 69 -19.58 -38.21 18.10
CA CYS A 69 -19.32 -37.25 17.03
C CYS A 69 -18.44 -37.92 15.96
N VAL A 70 -18.96 -38.01 14.73
CA VAL A 70 -18.28 -38.72 13.63
C VAL A 70 -17.79 -37.78 12.54
N VAL A 71 -17.95 -36.46 12.70
CA VAL A 71 -17.57 -35.44 11.71
C VAL A 71 -16.71 -34.36 12.36
N PHE A 72 -15.70 -33.94 11.62
CA PHE A 72 -14.67 -33.00 12.05
C PHE A 72 -14.36 -32.01 10.92
N PRO A 73 -13.77 -30.85 11.24
CA PRO A 73 -13.30 -29.90 10.23
C PRO A 73 -12.37 -30.56 9.20
N SER A 74 -11.36 -31.32 9.65
CA SER A 74 -10.51 -32.12 8.79
C SER A 74 -10.01 -33.38 9.51
N LYS A 75 -9.20 -34.19 8.81
CA LYS A 75 -8.56 -35.37 9.43
C LYS A 75 -7.52 -34.94 10.46
N GLU A 76 -6.80 -33.87 10.16
CA GLU A 76 -5.70 -33.29 10.91
C GLU A 76 -6.16 -32.31 12.00
N MET A 77 -7.30 -31.63 11.79
CA MET A 77 -7.87 -30.63 12.70
C MET A 77 -9.29 -31.05 13.12
N ARG A 78 -9.41 -31.51 14.37
CA ARG A 78 -10.68 -32.02 14.93
C ARG A 78 -11.37 -31.07 15.91
N ASP A 79 -10.73 -29.96 16.23
CA ASP A 79 -11.20 -29.00 17.22
C ASP A 79 -12.18 -28.00 16.61
N TRP A 80 -13.48 -28.24 16.83
CA TRP A 80 -14.54 -27.36 16.37
C TRP A 80 -14.42 -25.93 16.91
N SER A 81 -13.86 -25.73 18.11
CA SER A 81 -13.70 -24.39 18.69
C SER A 81 -12.73 -23.54 17.88
N LYS A 82 -11.70 -24.16 17.29
CA LYS A 82 -10.75 -23.49 16.39
C LYS A 82 -11.36 -23.26 15.01
N PHE A 83 -12.19 -24.18 14.52
CA PHE A 83 -12.88 -23.99 13.25
C PHE A 83 -13.88 -22.82 13.26
N ALA A 84 -14.35 -22.47 14.46
CA ALA A 84 -15.27 -21.37 14.71
C ALA A 84 -14.62 -19.98 14.56
N TRP A 85 -13.29 -19.89 14.51
CA TRP A 85 -12.60 -18.60 14.35
C TRP A 85 -13.09 -17.84 13.12
N LYS A 86 -13.29 -16.55 13.32
CA LYS A 86 -13.77 -15.58 12.34
C LYS A 86 -12.69 -14.55 12.06
N LYS A 87 -12.74 -13.97 10.87
CA LYS A 87 -11.84 -12.87 10.50
C LYS A 87 -11.97 -11.75 11.54
N GLY A 88 -10.84 -11.33 12.11
CA GLY A 88 -10.78 -10.33 13.17
C GLY A 88 -10.67 -10.88 14.59
N ASP A 89 -10.84 -12.19 14.78
CA ASP A 89 -10.61 -12.81 16.09
C ASP A 89 -9.14 -12.68 16.47
N VAL A 90 -8.88 -12.22 17.69
CA VAL A 90 -7.52 -12.18 18.23
C VAL A 90 -7.20 -13.54 18.82
N LEU A 91 -6.05 -14.08 18.42
CA LEU A 91 -5.54 -15.37 18.84
C LEU A 91 -4.24 -15.18 19.59
N VAL A 92 -4.05 -16.00 20.62
CA VAL A 92 -2.83 -16.02 21.42
C VAL A 92 -2.20 -17.40 21.35
N SER A 93 -0.87 -17.45 21.32
CA SER A 93 -0.14 -18.69 21.35
C SER A 93 -0.30 -19.38 22.71
N ASN A 94 -0.18 -20.70 22.74
CA ASN A 94 -0.36 -21.51 23.97
C ASN A 94 0.67 -21.16 25.06
N ASP A 95 1.81 -20.57 24.68
CA ASP A 95 2.85 -20.05 25.59
C ASP A 95 2.61 -18.60 26.04
N GLY A 96 1.58 -17.93 25.50
CA GLY A 96 1.23 -16.54 25.79
C GLY A 96 2.18 -15.50 25.19
N GLY A 97 3.20 -15.93 24.44
CA GLY A 97 4.27 -15.05 23.95
C GLY A 97 3.97 -14.36 22.63
N THR A 98 2.92 -14.78 21.93
CA THR A 98 2.59 -14.28 20.59
C THR A 98 1.10 -14.05 20.44
N GLU A 99 0.73 -12.90 19.88
CA GLU A 99 -0.65 -12.53 19.56
C GLU A 99 -0.78 -12.20 18.06
N VAL A 100 -1.93 -12.52 17.49
CA VAL A 100 -2.20 -12.34 16.04
C VAL A 100 -3.69 -12.21 15.78
N ILE A 101 -4.09 -11.46 14.74
CA ILE A 101 -5.47 -11.38 14.28
C ILE A 101 -5.70 -12.45 13.20
N PHE A 102 -6.71 -13.30 13.36
CA PHE A 102 -7.09 -14.28 12.35
C PHE A 102 -7.63 -13.57 11.08
N ASP A 103 -7.09 -13.90 9.90
CA ASP A 103 -7.60 -13.39 8.61
C ASP A 103 -8.37 -14.49 7.88
N LYS A 104 -7.69 -15.59 7.53
CA LYS A 104 -8.28 -16.72 6.79
C LYS A 104 -7.46 -18.01 6.95
N TRP A 105 -8.10 -19.14 6.69
CA TRP A 105 -7.42 -20.43 6.58
C TRP A 105 -6.45 -20.46 5.40
N TYR A 106 -5.33 -21.16 5.57
CA TYR A 106 -4.34 -21.38 4.50
C TYR A 106 -4.89 -22.33 3.44
N ASP A 107 -5.47 -23.43 3.89
CA ASP A 107 -6.11 -24.45 3.07
C ASP A 107 -7.21 -25.20 3.85
N ASP A 108 -7.81 -26.22 3.22
CA ASP A 108 -8.90 -27.01 3.78
C ASP A 108 -8.43 -28.09 4.78
N THR A 109 -7.13 -28.17 5.09
CA THR A 109 -6.65 -29.02 6.20
C THR A 109 -6.81 -28.33 7.55
N TYR A 110 -6.95 -27.00 7.54
CA TYR A 110 -7.12 -26.14 8.72
C TYR A 110 -5.98 -26.26 9.74
N THR A 111 -4.81 -26.79 9.35
CA THR A 111 -3.61 -26.86 10.21
C THR A 111 -2.84 -25.55 10.26
N ASN A 112 -3.10 -24.66 9.29
CA ASN A 112 -2.46 -23.36 9.17
C ASN A 112 -3.45 -22.28 8.80
N PHE A 113 -3.15 -21.05 9.22
CA PHE A 113 -3.94 -19.86 8.90
C PHE A 113 -3.04 -18.67 8.64
N TYR A 114 -3.53 -17.74 7.82
CA TYR A 114 -2.94 -16.42 7.68
C TYR A 114 -3.43 -15.52 8.81
N GLY A 115 -2.49 -14.95 9.53
CA GLY A 115 -2.73 -13.96 10.56
C GLY A 115 -2.22 -12.59 10.16
N ARG A 116 -2.88 -11.54 10.68
CA ARG A 116 -2.52 -10.13 10.52
C ARG A 116 -1.95 -9.59 11.82
N HIS A 117 -1.04 -8.63 11.70
CA HIS A 117 -0.43 -7.91 12.84
C HIS A 117 0.25 -8.81 13.87
N TYR A 118 0.85 -9.91 13.41
CA TYR A 118 1.59 -10.85 14.26
C TYR A 118 2.60 -10.12 15.13
N LEU A 119 2.51 -10.33 16.44
CA LEU A 119 3.38 -9.72 17.43
C LEU A 119 3.94 -10.82 18.33
N ASN A 120 5.25 -11.04 18.27
CA ASN A 120 5.95 -11.91 19.19
C ASN A 120 6.67 -11.06 20.23
N SER A 121 6.30 -11.27 21.50
CA SER A 121 6.82 -10.57 22.66
C SER A 121 7.52 -11.51 23.67
N GLU A 122 7.84 -12.75 23.27
CA GLU A 122 8.54 -13.74 24.10
C GLU A 122 9.85 -13.16 24.68
N GLU A 123 10.61 -12.44 23.84
CA GLU A 123 11.77 -11.69 24.26
C GLU A 123 11.42 -10.20 24.44
N LYS A 124 11.31 -9.74 25.70
CA LYS A 124 10.95 -8.35 26.03
C LYS A 124 11.81 -7.29 25.32
N ASN A 125 13.07 -7.61 25.02
CA ASN A 125 14.01 -6.70 24.35
C ASN A 125 14.05 -6.85 22.82
N ASN A 126 13.29 -7.79 22.25
CA ASN A 126 13.32 -8.15 20.83
C ASN A 126 11.91 -8.49 20.32
N VAL A 127 11.00 -7.52 20.44
CA VAL A 127 9.62 -7.67 19.99
C VAL A 127 9.57 -7.69 18.45
N LYS A 128 9.20 -8.82 17.87
CA LYS A 128 9.08 -9.00 16.41
C LYS A 128 7.65 -8.73 15.97
N TYR A 129 7.51 -7.92 14.92
CA TYR A 129 6.22 -7.57 14.33
C TYR A 129 6.22 -7.91 12.85
N ASN A 130 5.16 -8.57 12.37
CA ASN A 130 4.92 -8.81 10.95
C ASN A 130 3.47 -8.43 10.63
N GLU A 131 3.27 -7.69 9.53
CA GLU A 131 1.92 -7.31 9.09
C GLU A 131 1.08 -8.52 8.69
N THR A 132 1.71 -9.52 8.06
CA THR A 132 1.09 -10.81 7.71
C THR A 132 2.03 -11.95 8.09
N PHE A 133 1.50 -13.03 8.66
CA PHE A 133 2.28 -14.20 9.05
C PHE A 133 1.48 -15.49 8.85
N LEU A 134 2.17 -16.58 8.51
CA LEU A 134 1.57 -17.91 8.41
C LEU A 134 1.73 -18.62 9.76
N CYS A 135 0.62 -18.91 10.44
CA CYS A 135 0.58 -19.49 11.77
C CYS A 135 0.16 -20.97 11.72
N THR A 136 0.55 -21.74 12.73
CA THR A 136 0.12 -23.14 12.92
C THR A 136 -1.04 -23.19 13.91
N THR A 137 -2.22 -23.64 13.48
CA THR A 137 -3.48 -23.65 14.24
C THR A 137 -3.38 -24.28 15.63
N GLU A 138 -2.63 -25.37 15.77
CA GLU A 138 -2.50 -26.11 17.03
C GLU A 138 -1.89 -25.25 18.15
N ARG A 139 -1.02 -24.30 17.79
CA ARG A 139 -0.27 -23.45 18.73
C ARG A 139 -1.10 -22.30 19.28
N TYR A 140 -2.30 -22.07 18.77
CA TYR A 140 -3.11 -20.89 19.11
C TYR A 140 -4.45 -21.27 19.71
N ALA A 141 -4.96 -20.38 20.56
CA ALA A 141 -6.30 -20.37 21.10
C ALA A 141 -6.93 -18.97 20.91
N LEU A 142 -8.25 -18.91 21.01
CA LEU A 142 -8.97 -17.63 21.01
C LEU A 142 -8.61 -16.85 22.28
N GLU A 143 -8.22 -15.59 22.12
CA GLU A 143 -7.83 -14.73 23.23
C GLU A 143 -9.05 -14.21 24.01
N ASP A 144 -8.86 -13.92 25.29
CA ASP A 144 -9.89 -13.25 26.10
C ASP A 144 -10.25 -11.87 25.53
N LYS A 145 -11.52 -11.47 25.64
CA LYS A 145 -12.03 -10.21 25.09
C LYS A 145 -11.26 -8.98 25.61
N ASN A 146 -10.80 -8.97 26.85
CA ASN A 146 -10.06 -7.83 27.40
C ASN A 146 -8.59 -7.83 26.96
N ALA A 147 -7.96 -9.01 26.91
CA ALA A 147 -6.62 -9.17 26.37
C ALA A 147 -6.57 -8.79 24.88
N ALA A 148 -7.53 -9.28 24.10
CA ALA A 148 -7.71 -8.91 22.69
C ALA A 148 -7.80 -7.39 22.47
N LYS A 149 -8.61 -6.69 23.26
CA LYS A 149 -8.70 -5.21 23.20
C LYS A 149 -7.38 -4.52 23.53
N THR A 150 -6.65 -5.06 24.51
CA THR A 150 -5.35 -4.53 24.91
C THR A 150 -4.34 -4.68 23.77
N TYR A 151 -4.27 -5.87 23.19
CA TYR A 151 -3.45 -6.18 22.03
C TYR A 151 -3.76 -5.25 20.84
N LEU A 152 -5.05 -5.08 20.49
CA LEU A 152 -5.44 -4.17 19.41
C LEU A 152 -4.97 -2.73 19.66
N LYS A 153 -5.10 -2.24 20.89
CA LYS A 153 -4.59 -0.92 21.27
C LYS A 153 -3.06 -0.84 21.15
N THR A 154 -2.35 -1.89 21.55
CA THR A 154 -0.88 -1.98 21.38
C THR A 154 -0.48 -1.92 19.91
N ILE A 155 -1.22 -2.57 19.02
CA ILE A 155 -0.99 -2.47 17.57
C ILE A 155 -1.25 -1.05 17.07
N GLU A 156 -2.36 -0.41 17.46
CA GLU A 156 -2.65 0.98 17.08
C GLU A 156 -1.58 1.97 17.58
N GLU A 157 -1.13 1.83 18.83
CA GLU A 157 -0.07 2.65 19.42
C GLU A 157 1.27 2.45 18.69
N ARG A 158 1.63 1.20 18.37
CA ARG A 158 2.85 0.87 17.63
C ARG A 158 2.85 1.47 16.22
N LEU A 159 1.69 1.46 15.56
CA LEU A 159 1.52 1.95 14.19
C LEU A 159 1.19 3.45 14.11
N GLY A 160 0.85 4.07 15.25
CA GLY A 160 0.42 5.47 15.33
C GLY A 160 -0.88 5.78 14.58
N ARG A 161 -1.71 4.76 14.28
CA ARG A 161 -2.92 4.85 13.44
C ARG A 161 -3.99 3.86 13.93
N LYS A 162 -5.25 4.15 13.64
CA LYS A 162 -6.36 3.24 13.94
C LYS A 162 -6.44 2.11 12.93
N LEU A 163 -6.76 0.91 13.42
CA LEU A 163 -7.04 -0.25 12.56
C LEU A 163 -8.42 -0.12 11.93
N ASN A 164 -8.54 -0.44 10.65
CA ASN A 164 -9.84 -0.56 10.01
C ASN A 164 -10.48 -1.90 10.43
N LEU A 165 -11.55 -1.85 11.22
CA LEU A 165 -12.17 -3.05 11.83
C LEU A 165 -12.88 -3.98 10.83
N GLU A 166 -13.11 -3.55 9.60
CA GLU A 166 -13.72 -4.37 8.55
C GLU A 166 -12.66 -5.17 7.77
N THR A 167 -11.57 -4.49 7.40
CA THR A 167 -10.51 -5.06 6.59
C THR A 167 -9.40 -5.70 7.42
N TRP A 168 -9.24 -5.23 8.67
CA TRP A 168 -8.08 -5.45 9.54
C TRP A 168 -6.77 -5.04 8.87
N GLU A 169 -6.87 -4.06 7.99
CA GLU A 169 -5.76 -3.41 7.32
C GLU A 169 -5.56 -2.01 7.93
N ILE A 170 -4.33 -1.51 7.80
CA ILE A 170 -4.03 -0.13 8.15
C ILE A 170 -4.61 0.74 7.04
N GLU A 171 -5.35 1.80 7.40
CA GLU A 171 -5.63 2.86 6.44
C GLU A 171 -4.29 3.48 5.98
N LYS A 172 -3.82 3.05 4.80
CA LYS A 172 -2.67 3.66 4.16
C LYS A 172 -3.07 5.10 3.79
N PRO A 173 -2.21 6.10 4.02
CA PRO A 173 -2.54 7.47 3.69
C PRO A 173 -2.78 7.54 2.18
N LYS A 174 -3.94 8.07 1.78
CA LYS A 174 -4.23 8.31 0.36
C LYS A 174 -3.48 9.57 -0.07
N PHE A 175 -2.25 9.37 -0.54
CA PHE A 175 -1.49 10.43 -1.21
C PHE A 175 -2.09 10.69 -2.60
N LYS A 176 -2.09 11.96 -2.99
CA LYS A 176 -2.48 12.41 -4.32
C LYS A 176 -1.24 12.62 -5.18
N ASN A 177 -1.41 12.50 -6.49
CA ASN A 177 -0.34 12.81 -7.45
C ASN A 177 0.16 14.25 -7.24
N GLY A 178 1.47 14.39 -6.96
CA GLY A 178 2.17 15.62 -6.64
C GLY A 178 2.32 15.92 -5.15
N ASP A 179 1.79 15.07 -4.26
CA ASP A 179 2.04 15.22 -2.82
C ASP A 179 3.53 15.00 -2.52
N ILE A 180 4.14 15.90 -1.76
CA ILE A 180 5.52 15.74 -1.31
C ILE A 180 5.50 14.91 -0.03
N VAL A 181 6.20 13.77 -0.06
CA VAL A 181 6.20 12.76 0.99
C VAL A 181 7.61 12.50 1.49
N ALA A 182 7.72 12.17 2.77
CA ALA A 182 8.93 11.57 3.31
C ALA A 182 8.78 10.04 3.26
N LEU A 183 9.78 9.39 2.65
CA LEU A 183 9.90 7.95 2.45
C LEU A 183 10.96 7.42 3.42
N VAL A 184 10.54 6.69 4.45
CA VAL A 184 11.45 6.10 5.43
C VAL A 184 11.63 4.61 5.14
N VAL A 185 12.86 4.21 4.88
CA VAL A 185 13.22 2.81 4.63
C VAL A 185 14.48 2.45 5.40
N GLN A 186 14.43 1.39 6.21
CA GLN A 186 15.57 0.92 7.03
C GLN A 186 16.24 2.05 7.86
N LYS A 187 15.46 3.00 8.37
CA LYS A 187 15.88 4.21 9.11
C LYS A 187 16.53 5.32 8.27
N CYS A 188 16.54 5.20 6.94
CA CYS A 188 16.94 6.27 6.03
C CYS A 188 15.70 7.00 5.50
N THR A 189 15.68 8.33 5.66
CA THR A 189 14.58 9.17 5.19
C THR A 189 14.98 9.81 3.85
N HIS A 190 14.12 9.63 2.85
CA HIS A 190 14.20 10.24 1.53
C HIS A 190 13.00 11.17 1.35
N ILE A 191 13.10 12.16 0.46
CA ILE A 191 12.00 13.09 0.19
C ILE A 191 11.59 12.92 -1.26
N ALA A 192 10.31 12.73 -1.53
CA ALA A 192 9.86 12.39 -2.88
C ALA A 192 8.56 13.10 -3.25
N ILE A 193 8.34 13.27 -4.55
CA ILE A 193 7.04 13.72 -5.10
C ILE A 193 6.25 12.49 -5.50
N PHE A 194 5.18 12.19 -4.79
CA PHE A 194 4.35 11.02 -5.02
C PHE A 194 3.64 11.09 -6.38
N GLN A 195 3.67 10.00 -7.15
CA GLN A 195 2.96 9.89 -8.41
C GLN A 195 1.73 8.98 -8.27
N SER A 196 1.95 7.69 -7.98
CA SER A 196 0.87 6.70 -7.85
C SER A 196 1.31 5.47 -7.06
N ARG A 197 0.33 4.66 -6.66
CA ARG A 197 0.57 3.33 -6.06
C ARG A 197 -0.22 2.27 -6.82
N GLN A 198 0.45 1.25 -7.32
CA GLN A 198 -0.14 0.14 -8.07
C GLN A 198 0.29 -1.18 -7.42
N GLY A 199 -0.58 -1.75 -6.60
CA GLY A 199 -0.27 -2.95 -5.81
C GLY A 199 0.89 -2.70 -4.83
N ALA A 200 1.96 -3.47 -5.02
CA ALA A 200 3.21 -3.33 -4.25
C ALA A 200 4.10 -2.19 -4.76
N TYR A 201 3.91 -1.68 -5.99
CA TYR A 201 4.80 -0.65 -6.55
C TYR A 201 4.32 0.77 -6.23
N ILE A 202 5.25 1.62 -5.82
CA ILE A 202 5.04 3.05 -5.57
C ILE A 202 5.89 3.82 -6.58
N GLY A 203 5.25 4.68 -7.36
CA GLY A 203 5.92 5.58 -8.31
C GLY A 203 6.09 6.98 -7.71
N PHE A 204 7.21 7.61 -8.05
CA PHE A 204 7.51 9.00 -7.71
C PHE A 204 7.89 9.77 -8.99
N HIS A 205 7.72 11.09 -8.98
CA HIS A 205 8.24 11.97 -10.05
C HIS A 205 9.68 12.40 -9.81
N ALA A 206 10.06 12.49 -8.54
CA ALA A 206 11.41 12.83 -8.12
C ALA A 206 11.66 12.25 -6.73
N VAL A 207 12.89 11.82 -6.46
CA VAL A 207 13.34 11.36 -5.13
C VAL A 207 14.66 12.03 -4.79
N LEU A 208 14.69 12.79 -3.71
CA LEU A 208 15.91 13.27 -3.06
C LEU A 208 16.34 12.24 -2.01
N CYS A 209 17.48 11.63 -2.27
CA CYS A 209 18.10 10.66 -1.38
C CYS A 209 18.87 11.34 -0.25
N GLN A 210 19.12 10.60 0.84
CA GLN A 210 19.82 11.13 2.01
C GLN A 210 21.26 11.57 1.72
N ASN A 211 21.87 11.05 0.66
CA ASN A 211 23.18 11.44 0.14
C ASN A 211 23.13 12.69 -0.78
N ASP A 212 22.03 13.47 -0.73
CA ASP A 212 21.76 14.64 -1.57
C ASP A 212 21.66 14.35 -3.09
N GLU A 213 21.55 13.07 -3.47
CA GLU A 213 21.36 12.66 -4.86
C GLU A 213 19.88 12.82 -5.28
N LEU A 214 19.65 13.48 -6.41
CA LEU A 214 18.32 13.71 -6.96
C LEU A 214 18.04 12.77 -8.13
N LEU A 215 17.08 11.86 -7.93
CA LEU A 215 16.62 10.91 -8.94
C LEU A 215 15.35 11.42 -9.62
N LEU A 216 15.37 11.57 -10.94
CA LEU A 216 14.27 12.13 -11.74
C LEU A 216 13.66 11.14 -12.74
N GLU A 217 14.43 10.13 -13.17
CA GLU A 217 13.95 9.13 -14.14
C GLU A 217 13.28 7.96 -13.43
N GLU A 218 11.96 7.86 -13.63
CA GLU A 218 11.11 6.73 -13.24
C GLU A 218 11.42 6.08 -11.85
N PRO A 219 11.46 6.85 -10.75
CA PRO A 219 11.66 6.25 -9.44
C PRO A 219 10.44 5.41 -9.03
N PHE A 220 10.48 4.13 -9.38
CA PHE A 220 9.56 3.11 -8.90
C PHE A 220 10.23 2.28 -7.81
N ARG A 221 9.48 1.99 -6.75
CA ARG A 221 9.94 1.14 -5.66
C ARG A 221 8.90 0.09 -5.30
N GLU A 222 9.36 -1.15 -5.13
CA GLU A 222 8.55 -2.22 -4.57
C GLU A 222 8.46 -2.07 -3.04
N ASP A 223 7.25 -2.00 -2.53
CA ASP A 223 6.92 -1.99 -1.11
C ASP A 223 6.75 -3.43 -0.62
N VAL A 224 7.83 -3.97 -0.07
CA VAL A 224 7.87 -5.30 0.56
C VAL A 224 7.49 -5.24 2.05
N GLY A 225 6.87 -4.14 2.50
CA GLY A 225 6.47 -3.91 3.89
C GLY A 225 7.52 -3.20 4.75
N ASP A 226 8.60 -2.69 4.13
CA ASP A 226 9.68 -1.94 4.79
C ASP A 226 9.58 -0.42 4.58
N ILE A 227 8.49 0.04 3.94
CA ILE A 227 8.29 1.43 3.56
C ILE A 227 7.27 2.12 4.45
N GLU A 228 7.71 3.19 5.12
CA GLU A 228 6.80 4.14 5.76
C GLU A 228 6.73 5.44 4.96
N LEU A 229 5.50 5.84 4.62
CA LEU A 229 5.21 7.12 3.96
C LEU A 229 4.43 8.05 4.89
N ARG A 230 4.84 9.32 4.89
CA ARG A 230 4.12 10.45 5.50
C ARG A 230 4.24 11.70 4.63
N LEU A 231 3.41 12.70 4.88
CA LEU A 231 3.61 14.02 4.28
C LEU A 231 4.94 14.61 4.74
N ALA A 232 5.64 15.27 3.81
CA ALA A 232 6.86 16.00 4.11
C ALA A 232 6.53 17.26 4.94
N THR A 233 7.44 17.58 5.87
CA THR A 233 7.46 18.86 6.58
C THR A 233 7.87 19.99 5.64
N ASP A 234 7.62 21.24 6.00
CA ASP A 234 7.98 22.37 5.14
C ASP A 234 9.50 22.50 4.92
N SER A 235 10.30 22.10 5.90
CA SER A 235 11.77 22.00 5.76
C SER A 235 12.18 20.95 4.73
N GLU A 236 11.57 19.76 4.78
CA GLU A 236 11.84 18.68 3.81
C GLU A 236 11.40 19.08 2.39
N LYS A 237 10.24 19.73 2.25
CA LYS A 237 9.82 20.27 0.95
C LYS A 237 10.83 21.26 0.40
N GLN A 238 11.33 22.17 1.24
CA GLN A 238 12.33 23.15 0.83
C GLN A 238 13.62 22.49 0.35
N GLN A 239 14.11 21.46 1.04
CA GLN A 239 15.31 20.71 0.63
C GLN A 239 15.16 20.12 -0.78
N LEU A 240 14.00 19.51 -1.08
CA LEU A 240 13.71 18.97 -2.40
C LEU A 240 13.70 20.06 -3.48
N PHE A 241 13.07 21.21 -3.21
CA PHE A 241 13.02 22.31 -4.17
C PHE A 241 14.39 22.96 -4.38
N ASP A 242 15.20 23.08 -3.33
CA ASP A 242 16.57 23.58 -3.43
C ASP A 242 17.45 22.63 -4.26
N ALA A 243 17.29 21.32 -4.10
CA ALA A 243 17.97 20.32 -4.92
C ALA A 243 17.56 20.41 -6.39
N LEU A 244 16.26 20.54 -6.66
CA LEU A 244 15.75 20.76 -8.02
C LEU A 244 16.32 22.04 -8.66
N ALA A 245 16.35 23.14 -7.90
CA ALA A 245 16.88 24.41 -8.37
C ALA A 245 18.38 24.35 -8.68
N LYS A 246 19.18 23.59 -7.90
CA LYS A 246 20.61 23.35 -8.18
C LYS A 246 20.82 22.62 -9.50
N GLU A 247 19.93 21.69 -9.83
CA GLU A 247 19.90 20.96 -11.11
C GLU A 247 19.28 21.77 -12.26
N GLY A 248 18.97 23.05 -12.02
CA GLY A 248 18.34 23.93 -12.99
C GLY A 248 16.92 23.50 -13.35
N LYS A 249 16.17 22.90 -12.43
CA LYS A 249 14.82 22.37 -12.64
C LYS A 249 13.83 22.89 -11.60
N VAL A 250 12.53 22.78 -11.91
CA VAL A 250 11.43 23.15 -11.03
C VAL A 250 10.26 22.17 -11.18
N TRP A 251 9.53 21.95 -10.09
CA TRP A 251 8.29 21.18 -10.12
C TRP A 251 7.11 22.03 -10.61
N ASP A 252 6.49 21.64 -11.72
CA ASP A 252 5.24 22.20 -12.21
C ASP A 252 4.06 21.44 -11.61
N ALA A 253 3.40 22.05 -10.63
CA ALA A 253 2.29 21.43 -9.91
C ALA A 253 1.00 21.26 -10.74
N GLU A 254 0.82 22.06 -11.81
CA GLU A 254 -0.33 21.96 -12.72
C GLU A 254 -0.13 20.83 -13.72
N LYS A 255 1.05 20.79 -14.36
CA LYS A 255 1.40 19.74 -15.33
C LYS A 255 1.85 18.43 -14.69
N LYS A 256 2.12 18.43 -13.37
CA LYS A 256 2.61 17.28 -12.60
C LYS A 256 3.90 16.69 -13.17
N GLN A 257 4.85 17.56 -13.50
CA GLN A 257 6.14 17.17 -14.08
C GLN A 257 7.26 18.10 -13.61
N ILE A 258 8.49 17.63 -13.74
CA ILE A 258 9.69 18.44 -13.53
C ILE A 258 10.03 19.12 -14.86
N VAL A 259 10.21 20.43 -14.84
CA VAL A 259 10.56 21.24 -16.02
C VAL A 259 11.87 21.99 -15.76
N ASP A 260 12.58 22.36 -16.82
CA ASP A 260 13.80 23.16 -16.67
C ASP A 260 13.47 24.57 -16.19
N LEU A 261 14.23 25.02 -15.20
CA LEU A 261 14.20 26.39 -14.69
C LEU A 261 14.81 27.27 -15.79
N SER A 262 14.02 28.15 -16.39
CA SER A 262 14.52 29.11 -17.37
C SER A 262 15.69 29.89 -16.75
N LYS A 263 16.93 29.68 -17.24
CA LYS A 263 18.12 30.37 -16.73
C LYS A 263 17.88 31.88 -16.79
N LYS A 264 17.97 32.56 -15.64
CA LYS A 264 18.01 34.03 -15.61
C LYS A 264 19.36 34.46 -16.17
N CYS A 265 19.39 34.82 -17.46
CA CYS A 265 20.54 35.52 -18.02
C CYS A 265 20.62 36.93 -17.41
N GLU A 266 21.76 37.28 -16.82
CA GLU A 266 22.02 38.64 -16.36
C GLU A 266 22.50 39.48 -17.55
N PHE A 267 21.66 40.38 -18.04
CA PHE A 267 21.99 41.29 -19.15
C PHE A 267 22.48 42.65 -18.65
N LYS A 268 23.49 43.20 -19.33
CA LYS A 268 23.92 44.59 -19.16
C LYS A 268 23.27 45.46 -20.23
N PRO A 269 22.97 46.74 -19.94
CA PRO A 269 22.49 47.66 -20.95
C PRO A 269 23.42 47.67 -22.18
N MET A 270 22.84 47.65 -23.37
CA MET A 270 23.46 47.55 -24.70
C MET A 270 23.95 46.16 -25.11
N ASP A 271 23.75 45.11 -24.30
CA ASP A 271 24.02 43.73 -24.74
C ASP A 271 23.10 43.35 -25.90
N TRP A 272 23.64 42.60 -26.88
CA TRP A 272 22.85 42.05 -27.97
C TRP A 272 22.08 40.83 -27.49
N CYS A 273 20.76 40.87 -27.66
CA CYS A 273 19.84 39.83 -27.22
C CYS A 273 18.86 39.49 -28.35
N LEU A 274 18.36 38.27 -28.33
CA LEU A 274 17.13 37.93 -29.05
C LEU A 274 15.96 38.13 -28.08
N MET A 275 14.97 38.90 -28.52
CA MET A 275 13.77 39.18 -27.74
C MET A 275 12.51 38.87 -28.54
N ARG A 276 11.44 38.41 -27.87
CA ARG A 276 10.13 38.16 -28.48
C ARG A 276 8.96 38.36 -27.51
N ASP A 277 7.79 38.61 -28.08
CA ASP A 277 6.51 38.73 -27.37
C ASP A 277 5.81 37.35 -27.40
N ILE A 278 5.03 37.03 -26.37
CA ILE A 278 4.22 35.81 -26.31
C ILE A 278 2.77 36.20 -26.01
N ARG A 279 1.85 35.81 -26.88
CA ARG A 279 0.42 36.13 -26.74
C ARG A 279 -0.41 34.86 -26.71
N GLY A 280 -0.67 34.35 -25.51
CA GLY A 280 -1.37 33.07 -25.34
C GLY A 280 -0.52 31.93 -25.91
N GLU A 281 -1.04 31.23 -26.92
CA GLU A 281 -0.34 30.16 -27.63
C GLU A 281 0.50 30.67 -28.83
N GLU A 282 0.42 31.96 -29.17
CA GLU A 282 1.18 32.54 -30.29
C GLU A 282 2.55 33.06 -29.83
N CYS A 283 3.62 32.43 -30.33
CA CYS A 283 5.00 32.90 -30.18
C CYS A 283 5.40 33.73 -31.40
N PHE A 284 5.81 34.99 -31.17
CA PHE A 284 6.34 35.84 -32.24
C PHE A 284 7.78 35.46 -32.57
N ALA A 285 8.21 35.76 -33.80
CA ALA A 285 9.56 35.49 -34.23
C ALA A 285 10.60 36.26 -33.40
N TRP A 286 11.74 35.63 -33.12
CA TRP A 286 12.84 36.26 -32.39
C TRP A 286 13.39 37.46 -33.16
N SER A 287 13.48 38.60 -32.47
CA SER A 287 14.02 39.85 -33.00
C SER A 287 15.34 40.17 -32.34
N LEU A 288 16.35 40.55 -33.13
CA LEU A 288 17.61 41.05 -32.61
C LEU A 288 17.38 42.44 -32.01
N CYS A 289 17.70 42.60 -30.73
CA CYS A 289 17.51 43.83 -29.96
C CYS A 289 18.73 44.09 -29.08
N GLN A 290 18.95 45.35 -28.72
CA GLN A 290 19.87 45.70 -27.63
C GLN A 290 19.08 45.80 -26.34
N PHE A 291 19.57 45.18 -25.26
CA PHE A 291 18.93 45.22 -23.95
C PHE A 291 19.05 46.60 -23.30
N ALA A 292 17.96 47.12 -22.74
CA ALA A 292 17.99 48.34 -21.94
C ALA A 292 17.93 48.00 -20.44
N TYR A 293 16.82 47.43 -19.99
CA TYR A 293 16.61 47.01 -18.59
C TYR A 293 15.43 46.05 -18.48
N GLN A 294 15.34 45.32 -17.36
CA GLN A 294 14.20 44.48 -17.03
C GLN A 294 13.25 45.23 -16.09
N LEU A 295 11.96 45.21 -16.39
CA LEU A 295 10.92 45.79 -15.54
C LEU A 295 10.67 44.88 -14.33
N LYS A 296 10.25 45.45 -13.19
CA LYS A 296 9.88 44.69 -11.98
C LYS A 296 8.80 43.61 -12.20
N ARG A 297 8.06 43.68 -13.32
CA ARG A 297 7.01 42.73 -13.71
C ARG A 297 7.47 41.65 -14.70
N GLY A 298 8.78 41.51 -14.94
CA GLY A 298 9.35 40.43 -15.74
C GLY A 298 9.65 40.77 -17.21
N LYS A 299 8.91 41.71 -17.82
CA LYS A 299 9.16 42.13 -19.22
C LYS A 299 10.52 42.79 -19.42
N TYR A 300 11.13 42.55 -20.57
CA TYR A 300 12.41 43.10 -21.00
C TYR A 300 12.17 44.29 -21.93
N GLU A 301 12.83 45.42 -21.68
CA GLU A 301 12.76 46.60 -22.56
C GLU A 301 14.02 46.69 -23.43
N ALA A 302 13.82 46.87 -24.73
CA ALA A 302 14.90 47.08 -25.70
C ALA A 302 15.27 48.56 -25.81
N VAL A 303 16.50 48.83 -26.22
CA VAL A 303 16.97 50.16 -26.63
C VAL A 303 16.14 50.59 -27.85
N GLY A 304 15.20 51.52 -27.63
CA GLY A 304 14.16 51.89 -28.59
C GLY A 304 12.74 51.86 -28.02
N GLY A 305 12.56 51.33 -26.80
CA GLY A 305 11.32 51.43 -26.02
C GLY A 305 10.29 50.32 -26.27
N MET A 306 10.61 49.35 -27.15
CA MET A 306 9.78 48.14 -27.30
C MET A 306 9.98 47.18 -26.13
N ARG A 307 8.93 46.45 -25.76
CA ARG A 307 8.91 45.55 -24.62
C ARG A 307 8.57 44.14 -25.07
N PHE A 308 9.23 43.17 -24.46
CA PHE A 308 9.18 41.76 -24.83
C PHE A 308 8.98 40.90 -23.58
N ASP A 309 8.42 39.70 -23.78
CA ASP A 309 8.19 38.73 -22.70
C ASP A 309 9.43 37.88 -22.44
N GLU A 310 10.17 37.54 -23.49
CA GLU A 310 11.40 36.75 -23.40
C GLU A 310 12.62 37.52 -23.91
N CYS A 311 13.77 37.21 -23.32
CA CYS A 311 15.06 37.77 -23.68
C CYS A 311 16.16 36.73 -23.43
N ILE A 312 16.91 36.38 -24.47
CA ILE A 312 18.05 35.46 -24.43
C ILE A 312 19.29 36.15 -25.03
N PRO A 313 20.52 35.78 -24.66
CA PRO A 313 21.73 36.36 -25.27
C PRO A 313 21.76 36.06 -26.77
N TYR A 314 22.28 36.97 -27.57
CA TYR A 314 22.60 36.71 -28.98
C TYR A 314 24.07 36.30 -29.10
N ASN A 315 24.32 35.01 -29.31
CA ASN A 315 25.66 34.40 -29.42
C ASN A 315 25.67 33.27 -30.45
N GLU A 316 26.77 32.53 -30.57
CA GLU A 316 26.88 31.41 -31.54
C GLU A 316 25.82 30.32 -31.31
N GLU A 317 25.42 30.07 -30.07
CA GLU A 317 24.41 29.05 -29.73
C GLU A 317 23.00 29.50 -30.09
N THR A 318 22.67 30.79 -29.96
CA THR A 318 21.30 31.30 -30.18
C THR A 318 21.08 31.95 -31.53
N ALA A 319 22.14 32.23 -32.30
CA ALA A 319 22.04 32.96 -33.57
C ALA A 319 21.07 32.34 -34.58
N HIS A 320 20.96 31.01 -34.58
CA HIS A 320 20.05 30.26 -35.47
C HIS A 320 18.56 30.54 -35.21
N LEU A 321 18.21 31.09 -34.04
CA LEU A 321 16.82 31.41 -33.70
C LEU A 321 16.34 32.73 -34.32
N LEU A 322 17.24 33.61 -34.77
CA LEU A 322 16.88 34.92 -35.31
C LEU A 322 15.88 34.81 -36.47
N GLY A 323 14.73 35.46 -36.34
CA GLY A 323 13.66 35.43 -37.34
C GLY A 323 12.81 34.15 -37.35
N THR A 324 13.07 33.21 -36.45
CA THR A 324 12.30 31.97 -36.28
C THR A 324 11.34 32.07 -35.09
N THR A 325 10.36 31.16 -35.02
CA THR A 325 9.48 30.98 -33.84
C THR A 325 9.93 29.83 -32.95
N ASP A 326 11.08 29.22 -33.23
CA ASP A 326 11.58 28.06 -32.51
C ASP A 326 11.86 28.40 -31.04
N GLU A 327 11.62 27.43 -30.16
CA GLU A 327 11.86 27.60 -28.72
C GLU A 327 13.35 27.45 -28.39
N TRP A 328 13.85 28.36 -27.56
CA TRP A 328 15.18 28.20 -26.97
C TRP A 328 15.12 27.16 -25.84
N LYS A 329 15.85 26.06 -26.01
CA LYS A 329 15.86 24.93 -25.06
C LYS A 329 16.99 24.98 -24.02
N GLY A 330 17.71 26.10 -23.95
CA GLY A 330 18.82 26.29 -23.00
C GLY A 330 20.18 25.83 -23.53
N GLY A 331 21.22 26.55 -23.09
CA GLY A 331 22.63 26.38 -23.42
C GLY A 331 23.48 27.13 -22.38
N GLU A 332 24.81 27.01 -22.42
CA GLU A 332 25.71 27.78 -21.54
C GLU A 332 25.91 29.17 -22.17
N GLY A 333 25.06 30.12 -21.76
CA GLY A 333 25.21 31.54 -22.09
C GLY A 333 26.19 32.27 -21.19
#